data_AF-A0A8J9RMM9-F1
#
_entry.id   AF-A0A8J9RMM9-F1
#
_cell.length_a   1.000
_cell.length_b   1.000
_cell.length_c   1.000
_cell.angle_alpha   90.00
_cell.angle_beta   90.00
_cell.angle_gamma   90.00
#
_symmetry.space_group_name_H-M   'P 1'
#
loop_
_entity.id
_entity.type
_entity.pdbx_description
1 polymer ?
#
loop_
_entity_poly.entity_id
_entity_poly.type
_entity_poly.pdbx_seq_one_letter_code
_entity_poly.pdbx_strand_id
1 'polypeptide(L)'
;MLSQKEQIGLECKGFWCEKLLTGEKDIELRQYPLPPEFLDRTIWLLASGGEDGVPSLGDSVEAGSPAASVVGWVRFSGNKEYHCPEDWEADQDRHCVPKGSPYGWQQGETAVIYGWVVQEAERLPSPASMPAASRIKRSLFKLHTPPMQMETSS
;
A
#
# COMPACT_ATOMS: atom_id res chain seq x y z
N MET A 1 -27.65 -12.80 5.56
CA MET A 1 -26.35 -13.15 4.95
C MET A 1 -25.52 -11.88 4.89
N LEU A 2 -24.50 -11.75 5.75
CA LEU A 2 -23.54 -10.66 5.60
C LEU A 2 -22.71 -10.99 4.36
N SER A 3 -22.80 -10.16 3.32
CA SER A 3 -21.83 -10.20 2.23
C SER A 3 -20.45 -10.06 2.85
N GLN A 4 -19.57 -11.05 2.66
CA GLN A 4 -18.17 -10.88 3.06
C GLN A 4 -17.61 -9.76 2.20
N LYS A 5 -17.36 -8.59 2.81
CA LYS A 5 -16.71 -7.48 2.12
C LYS A 5 -15.39 -7.98 1.56
N GLU A 6 -15.13 -7.67 0.30
CA GLU A 6 -13.89 -8.04 -0.36
C GLU A 6 -12.68 -7.56 0.45
N GLN A 7 -11.72 -8.44 0.65
CA GLN A 7 -10.48 -8.10 1.34
C GLN A 7 -9.50 -7.54 0.32
N ILE A 8 -8.90 -6.38 0.60
CA ILE A 8 -8.02 -5.69 -0.33
C ILE A 8 -6.61 -5.66 0.25
N GLY A 9 -5.62 -5.94 -0.60
CA GLY A 9 -4.21 -5.79 -0.29
C GLY A 9 -3.56 -4.68 -1.11
N LEU A 10 -2.62 -3.98 -0.51
CA LEU A 10 -1.73 -3.01 -1.12
C LEU A 10 -0.32 -3.59 -1.19
N GLU A 11 0.14 -3.86 -2.40
CA GLU A 11 1.55 -4.16 -2.66
C GLU A 11 2.39 -2.91 -2.41
N CYS A 12 3.37 -3.03 -1.52
CA CYS A 12 4.31 -1.99 -1.18
C CYS A 12 5.64 -2.62 -0.73
N LYS A 13 6.78 -1.97 -0.99
CA LYS A 13 8.07 -2.55 -0.58
C LYS A 13 8.17 -2.57 0.94
N GLY A 14 8.85 -3.56 1.49
CA GLY A 14 8.99 -3.72 2.94
C GLY A 14 9.42 -2.44 3.67
N PHE A 15 10.37 -1.68 3.09
CA PHE A 15 10.80 -0.38 3.63
C PHE A 15 9.66 0.66 3.72
N TRP A 16 8.82 0.75 2.70
CA TRP A 16 7.69 1.68 2.67
C TRP A 16 6.56 1.23 3.59
N CYS A 17 6.29 -0.09 3.66
CA CYS A 17 5.38 -0.64 4.67
C CYS A 17 5.83 -0.26 6.08
N GLU A 18 7.13 -0.38 6.38
CA GLU A 18 7.68 -0.01 7.69
C GLU A 18 7.36 1.44 8.05
N LYS A 19 7.58 2.38 7.12
CA LYS A 19 7.30 3.80 7.37
C LYS A 19 5.82 4.10 7.61
N LEU A 20 4.92 3.41 6.89
CA LEU A 20 3.48 3.52 7.13
C LEU A 20 3.12 3.00 8.53
N LEU A 21 3.67 1.84 8.91
CA LEU A 21 3.38 1.16 10.16
C LEU A 21 3.98 1.86 11.40
N THR A 22 5.05 2.63 11.23
CA THR A 22 5.63 3.46 12.31
C THR A 22 5.03 4.86 12.38
N GLY A 23 4.22 5.25 11.39
CA GLY A 23 3.67 6.61 11.26
C GLY A 23 4.69 7.65 10.79
N GLU A 24 5.91 7.25 10.39
CA GLU A 24 6.87 8.15 9.77
C GLU A 24 6.34 8.68 8.42
N LYS A 25 5.58 7.84 7.71
CA LYS A 25 4.92 8.18 6.44
C LYS A 25 3.41 8.18 6.63
N ASP A 26 2.79 9.34 6.46
CA ASP A 26 1.33 9.53 6.58
C ASP A 26 0.65 9.86 5.24
N ILE A 27 1.41 9.87 4.13
CA ILE A 27 0.87 9.97 2.77
C ILE A 27 1.49 8.89 1.89
N GLU A 28 0.67 8.00 1.31
CA GLU A 28 1.11 7.03 0.32
C GLU A 28 0.95 7.57 -1.12
N LEU A 29 2.02 7.56 -1.92
CA LEU A 29 2.00 8.15 -3.26
C LEU A 29 1.62 7.12 -4.33
N ARG A 30 0.74 7.51 -5.25
CA ARG A 30 0.31 6.72 -6.40
C ARG A 30 0.11 7.60 -7.62
N GLN A 31 0.08 6.97 -8.79
CA GLN A 31 -0.29 7.61 -10.07
C GLN A 31 -1.80 7.55 -10.35
N TYR A 32 -2.60 7.11 -9.38
CA TYR A 32 -4.05 7.05 -9.47
C TYR A 32 -4.67 7.34 -8.09
N PRO A 33 -5.88 7.94 -8.05
CA PRO A 33 -6.56 8.21 -6.80
C PRO A 33 -6.94 6.91 -6.11
N LEU A 34 -6.99 6.93 -4.78
CA LEU A 34 -7.57 5.86 -3.99
C LEU A 34 -9.01 5.66 -4.47
N PRO A 35 -9.40 4.45 -4.91
CA PRO A 35 -10.78 4.18 -5.29
C PRO A 35 -11.73 4.51 -4.13
N PRO A 36 -12.82 5.28 -4.36
CA PRO A 36 -13.73 5.72 -3.29
C PRO A 36 -14.30 4.57 -2.45
N GLU A 37 -14.49 3.40 -3.06
CA GLU A 37 -14.95 2.19 -2.39
C GLU A 37 -13.95 1.62 -1.35
N PHE A 38 -12.72 2.14 -1.30
CA PHE A 38 -11.66 1.77 -0.36
C PHE A 38 -11.37 2.85 0.71
N LEU A 39 -12.06 3.99 0.67
CA LEU A 39 -12.00 4.98 1.74
C LEU A 39 -12.49 4.37 3.05
N ASP A 40 -11.77 4.71 4.13
CA ASP A 40 -12.03 4.22 5.50
C ASP A 40 -12.16 2.69 5.58
N ARG A 41 -11.56 1.91 4.67
CA ARG A 41 -11.53 0.45 4.75
C ARG A 41 -10.14 -0.04 5.08
N THR A 42 -10.08 -1.12 5.86
CA THR A 42 -8.85 -1.86 6.10
C THR A 42 -8.29 -2.37 4.77
N ILE A 43 -7.08 -1.95 4.45
CA ILE A 43 -6.29 -2.46 3.33
C ILE A 43 -5.04 -3.13 3.90
N TRP A 44 -4.86 -4.40 3.58
CA TRP A 44 -3.72 -5.19 4.06
C TRP A 44 -2.44 -4.77 3.37
N LEU A 45 -1.35 -4.59 4.13
CA LEU A 45 -0.04 -4.27 3.55
C LEU A 45 0.67 -5.55 3.14
N LEU A 46 0.87 -5.72 1.82
CA LEU A 46 1.59 -6.82 1.21
C LEU A 46 3.04 -6.37 0.99
N ALA A 47 3.90 -6.63 1.98
CA ALA A 47 5.31 -6.27 1.93
C ALA A 47 6.04 -7.17 0.94
N SER A 48 6.42 -6.61 -0.21
CA SER A 48 7.23 -7.28 -1.23
C SER A 48 8.70 -6.84 -1.19
N GLY A 49 9.58 -7.70 -1.72
CA GLY A 49 10.99 -7.39 -1.96
C GLY A 49 11.24 -6.78 -3.33
N GLY A 50 12.46 -6.93 -3.88
CA GLY A 50 12.79 -6.55 -5.26
C GLY A 50 13.08 -5.06 -5.49
N GLU A 51 13.35 -4.71 -6.75
CA GLU A 51 13.78 -3.36 -7.15
C GLU A 51 12.67 -2.31 -7.03
N ASP A 52 13.10 -1.07 -6.78
CA ASP A 52 12.20 0.07 -6.68
C ASP A 52 11.53 0.40 -8.02
N GLY A 53 10.25 0.79 -7.96
CA GLY A 53 9.44 1.12 -9.13
C GLY A 53 8.90 -0.09 -9.90
N VAL A 54 9.38 -1.30 -9.59
CA VAL A 54 9.01 -2.56 -10.27
C VAL A 54 8.05 -3.38 -9.39
N PRO A 55 6.83 -3.71 -9.87
CA PRO A 55 5.95 -4.65 -9.19
C PRO A 55 6.65 -6.00 -9.03
N SER A 56 6.55 -6.59 -7.84
CA SER A 56 7.18 -7.89 -7.53
C SER A 56 6.18 -9.02 -7.56
N LEU A 57 4.90 -8.72 -7.42
CA LEU A 57 3.83 -9.70 -7.57
C LEU A 57 3.39 -9.80 -9.04
N GLY A 58 2.90 -10.98 -9.46
CA GLY A 58 2.20 -11.15 -10.73
C GLY A 58 0.74 -10.69 -10.65
N ASP A 59 -0.03 -10.90 -11.72
CA ASP A 59 -1.47 -10.63 -11.73
C ASP A 59 -2.27 -11.65 -10.92
N SER A 60 -1.71 -12.85 -10.73
CA SER A 60 -2.21 -13.88 -9.82
C SER A 60 -1.10 -14.28 -8.85
N VAL A 61 -1.46 -14.47 -7.59
CA VAL A 61 -0.56 -14.90 -6.53
C VAL A 61 -1.15 -16.12 -5.86
N GLU A 62 -0.38 -17.20 -5.83
CA GLU A 62 -0.75 -18.42 -5.11
C GLU A 62 -0.62 -18.24 -3.59
N ALA A 63 -1.47 -18.93 -2.84
CA ALA A 63 -1.38 -18.94 -1.38
C ALA A 63 0.00 -19.47 -0.93
N GLY A 64 0.60 -18.82 0.07
CA GLY A 64 1.94 -19.15 0.57
C GLY A 64 3.08 -18.66 -0.32
N SER A 65 2.81 -17.86 -1.35
CA SER A 65 3.86 -17.27 -2.21
C SER A 65 4.92 -16.54 -1.37
N PRO A 66 6.22 -16.80 -1.60
CA PRO A 66 7.30 -16.13 -0.87
C PRO A 66 7.60 -14.72 -1.42
N ALA A 67 6.90 -14.27 -2.47
CA ALA A 67 7.16 -12.99 -3.11
C ALA A 67 6.75 -11.77 -2.25
N ALA A 68 5.90 -12.00 -1.25
CA ALA A 68 5.50 -10.99 -0.27
C ALA A 68 5.08 -11.65 1.06
N SER A 69 4.84 -10.82 2.07
CA SER A 69 4.17 -11.22 3.32
C SER A 69 3.17 -10.16 3.74
N VAL A 70 2.14 -10.55 4.48
CA VAL A 70 1.20 -9.59 5.07
C VAL A 70 1.78 -9.10 6.39
N VAL A 71 2.09 -7.82 6.50
CA VAL A 71 2.82 -7.26 7.66
C VAL A 71 1.97 -6.39 8.59
N GLY A 72 0.76 -6.06 8.16
CA GLY A 72 -0.09 -5.09 8.84
C GLY A 72 -1.24 -4.65 7.96
N TRP A 73 -1.90 -3.60 8.37
CA TRP A 73 -2.96 -2.97 7.61
C TRP A 73 -2.91 -1.45 7.73
N VAL A 74 -3.55 -0.77 6.79
CA VAL A 74 -3.68 0.69 6.74
C VAL A 74 -5.12 1.05 6.34
N ARG A 75 -5.60 2.19 6.83
CA ARG A 75 -6.79 2.87 6.33
C ARG A 75 -6.41 4.25 5.84
N PHE A 76 -7.07 4.67 4.78
CA PHE A 76 -6.89 5.98 4.20
C PHE A 76 -8.19 6.79 4.30
N SER A 77 -8.06 8.07 4.63
CA SER A 77 -9.18 9.00 4.81
C SER A 77 -9.47 9.85 3.57
N GLY A 78 -8.57 9.87 2.57
CA GLY A 78 -8.76 10.72 1.40
C GLY A 78 -7.60 10.71 0.42
N ASN A 79 -7.71 11.59 -0.57
CA ASN A 79 -6.70 11.88 -1.57
C ASN A 79 -6.28 13.35 -1.49
N LYS A 80 -4.98 13.62 -1.56
CA LYS A 80 -4.39 14.92 -1.91
C LYS A 80 -3.82 14.81 -3.32
N GLU A 81 -4.20 15.72 -4.21
CA GLU A 81 -3.64 15.77 -5.57
C GLU A 81 -2.49 16.78 -5.62
N TYR A 82 -1.39 16.37 -6.26
CA TYR A 82 -0.25 17.22 -6.54
C TYR A 82 -0.22 17.46 -8.05
N HIS A 83 -0.34 18.72 -8.47
CA HIS A 83 -0.28 19.13 -9.88
C HIS A 83 1.01 19.87 -10.24
N CYS A 84 1.86 20.16 -9.25
CA CYS A 84 3.16 20.76 -9.45
C CYS A 84 4.19 20.15 -8.48
N PRO A 85 5.49 20.21 -8.83
CA PRO A 85 6.54 19.70 -7.97
C PRO A 85 6.61 20.45 -6.64
N GLU A 86 6.28 21.74 -6.60
CA GLU A 86 6.38 22.54 -5.37
C GLU A 86 5.41 22.06 -4.28
N ASP A 87 4.16 21.75 -4.65
CA ASP A 87 3.16 21.22 -3.70
C ASP A 87 3.52 19.81 -3.23
N TRP A 88 4.15 19.02 -4.09
CA TRP A 88 4.64 17.69 -3.76
C TRP A 88 5.83 17.78 -2.79
N GLU A 89 6.84 18.61 -3.10
CA GLU A 89 8.01 18.83 -2.25
C GLU A 89 7.64 19.39 -0.86
N ALA A 90 6.58 20.20 -0.76
CA ALA A 90 6.08 20.72 0.51
C ALA A 90 5.64 19.62 1.49
N ASP A 91 5.24 18.45 0.99
CA ASP A 91 4.83 17.29 1.79
C ASP A 91 5.94 16.21 1.84
N GLN A 92 7.20 16.53 1.50
CA GLN A 92 8.27 15.54 1.47
C GLN A 92 8.46 14.80 2.79
N ASP A 93 8.35 15.51 3.92
CA ASP A 93 8.49 14.90 5.25
C ASP A 93 7.34 13.94 5.58
N ARG A 94 6.19 14.09 4.91
CA ARG A 94 4.97 13.29 5.09
C ARG A 94 4.93 12.04 4.23
N HIS A 95 5.36 12.17 2.97
CA HIS A 95 5.43 11.02 2.06
C HIS A 95 6.80 10.33 2.03
N CYS A 96 7.84 10.95 2.58
CA CYS A 96 9.21 10.44 2.72
C CYS A 96 9.91 10.07 1.40
N VAL A 97 9.44 10.59 0.25
CA VAL A 97 10.02 10.28 -1.07
C VAL A 97 10.92 11.43 -1.48
N PRO A 98 12.25 11.24 -1.57
CA PRO A 98 13.15 12.32 -1.93
C PRO A 98 13.01 12.70 -3.41
N LYS A 99 13.40 13.93 -3.74
CA LYS A 99 13.53 14.40 -5.11
C LYS A 99 14.45 13.47 -5.93
N GLY A 100 14.06 13.19 -7.17
CA GLY A 100 14.80 12.28 -8.07
C GLY A 100 14.57 10.79 -7.80
N SER A 101 13.78 10.43 -6.78
CA SER A 101 13.33 9.04 -6.61
C SER A 101 12.47 8.60 -7.80
N PRO A 102 12.53 7.32 -8.22
CA PRO A 102 11.63 6.78 -9.25
C PRO A 102 10.14 6.84 -8.86
N TYR A 103 9.84 7.05 -7.59
CA TYR A 103 8.48 7.25 -7.09
C TYR A 103 8.06 8.72 -6.98
N GLY A 104 9.00 9.65 -7.16
CA GLY A 104 8.80 11.08 -7.00
C GLY A 104 8.38 11.80 -8.28
N TRP A 105 8.20 13.11 -8.19
CA TRP A 105 7.87 13.97 -9.32
C TRP A 105 8.98 13.96 -10.39
N GLN A 106 8.63 13.54 -11.61
CA GLN A 106 9.52 13.58 -12.78
C GLN A 106 9.17 14.76 -13.67
N GLN A 107 10.06 15.75 -13.74
CA GLN A 107 9.82 16.99 -14.48
C GLN A 107 9.56 16.72 -15.97
N GLY A 108 8.43 17.19 -16.48
CA GLY A 108 8.02 17.00 -17.88
C GLY A 108 7.35 15.66 -18.19
N GLU A 109 7.33 14.72 -17.24
CA GLU A 109 6.66 13.42 -17.39
C GLU A 109 5.45 13.28 -16.45
N THR A 110 5.55 13.82 -15.24
CA THR A 110 4.51 13.71 -14.22
C THR A 110 3.45 14.79 -14.42
N ALA A 111 2.22 14.39 -14.74
CA ALA A 111 1.07 15.30 -14.82
C ALA A 111 0.38 15.47 -13.46
N VAL A 112 0.32 14.41 -12.66
CA VAL A 112 -0.32 14.40 -11.34
C VAL A 112 0.23 13.26 -10.49
N ILE A 113 0.38 13.51 -9.19
CA ILE A 113 0.59 12.47 -8.17
C ILE A 113 -0.58 12.52 -7.20
N TYR A 114 -1.06 11.36 -6.78
CA TYR A 114 -2.11 11.22 -5.77
C TYR A 114 -1.49 10.73 -4.47
N GLY A 115 -1.63 11.53 -3.41
CA GLY A 115 -1.29 11.16 -2.05
C GLY A 115 -2.49 10.61 -1.31
N TRP A 116 -2.48 9.31 -0.99
CA TRP A 116 -3.48 8.67 -0.16
C TRP A 116 -3.16 8.98 1.30
N VAL A 117 -4.02 9.76 1.95
CA VAL A 117 -3.79 10.25 3.32
C VAL A 117 -4.08 9.13 4.32
N VAL A 118 -3.07 8.74 5.09
CA VAL A 118 -3.18 7.70 6.12
C VAL A 118 -4.02 8.22 7.27
N GLN A 119 -5.03 7.44 7.65
CA GLN A 119 -5.89 7.68 8.82
C GLN A 119 -5.35 6.91 10.03
N GLU A 120 -5.09 5.62 9.83
CA GLU A 120 -4.56 4.70 10.84
C GLU A 120 -3.81 3.56 10.15
N ALA A 121 -2.80 3.03 10.81
CA ALA A 121 -2.06 1.86 10.39
C ALA A 121 -1.68 1.03 11.61
N GLU A 122 -1.70 -0.30 11.48
CA GLU A 122 -1.33 -1.20 12.56
C GLU A 122 -0.52 -2.38 12.03
N ARG A 123 0.54 -2.70 12.78
CA ARG A 123 1.43 -3.82 12.50
C ARG A 123 0.83 -5.11 13.04
N LEU A 124 0.91 -6.19 12.26
CA LEU A 124 0.62 -7.52 12.78
C LEU A 124 1.72 -7.97 13.76
N PRO A 125 1.39 -8.67 14.86
CA PRO A 125 2.39 -9.17 15.82
C PRO A 125 3.50 -10.01 15.16
N SER A 126 3.15 -10.73 14.10
CA SER A 126 4.07 -11.44 13.22
C SER A 126 3.59 -11.35 11.77
N PRO A 127 4.49 -11.26 10.77
CA PRO A 127 4.10 -11.34 9.38
C PRO A 127 3.32 -12.63 9.07
N ALA A 128 2.20 -12.51 8.36
CA ALA A 128 1.42 -13.65 7.89
C ALA A 128 1.78 -14.02 6.46
N SER A 129 1.59 -15.29 6.11
CA SER A 129 1.79 -15.79 4.75
C SER A 129 0.79 -15.15 3.77
N MET A 130 1.21 -15.01 2.51
CA MET A 130 0.35 -14.48 1.46
C MET A 130 -0.89 -15.36 1.26
N PRO A 131 -2.12 -14.80 1.30
CA PRO A 131 -3.29 -15.51 0.78
C PRO A 131 -3.24 -15.57 -0.75
N ALA A 132 -4.05 -16.44 -1.34
CA ALA A 132 -4.28 -16.38 -2.78
C ALA A 132 -4.91 -15.02 -3.14
N ALA A 133 -4.44 -14.41 -4.22
CA ALA A 133 -4.87 -13.05 -4.58
C ALA A 133 -4.84 -12.80 -6.09
N SER A 134 -5.66 -11.86 -6.55
CA SER A 134 -5.68 -11.37 -7.92
C SER A 134 -5.51 -9.85 -7.96
N ARG A 135 -4.66 -9.37 -8.86
CA ARG A 135 -4.42 -7.94 -9.05
C ARG A 135 -5.68 -7.29 -9.63
N ILE A 136 -6.10 -6.18 -9.02
CA ILE A 136 -7.25 -5.36 -9.46
C ILE A 136 -6.83 -3.97 -9.96
N LYS A 137 -5.69 -3.45 -9.48
CA LYS A 137 -5.00 -2.26 -10.02
C LYS A 137 -3.49 -2.41 -9.81
N ARG A 138 -2.69 -1.52 -10.41
CA ARG A 138 -1.22 -1.55 -10.41
C ARG A 138 -0.59 -2.07 -9.11
N SER A 139 -1.04 -1.65 -7.93
CA SER A 139 -0.56 -2.20 -6.65
C SER A 139 -1.68 -2.69 -5.72
N LEU A 140 -2.92 -2.80 -6.19
CA LEU A 140 -4.04 -3.29 -5.39
C LEU A 140 -4.43 -4.71 -5.80
N PHE A 141 -4.71 -5.52 -4.80
CA PHE A 141 -5.08 -6.92 -4.92
C PHE A 141 -6.40 -7.20 -4.22
N LYS A 142 -7.22 -8.05 -4.82
CA LYS A 142 -8.31 -8.74 -4.13
C LYS A 142 -7.73 -10.00 -3.49
N LEU A 143 -7.89 -10.14 -2.17
CA LEU A 143 -7.49 -11.32 -1.42
C LEU A 143 -8.65 -12.31 -1.37
N HIS A 144 -8.39 -13.56 -1.72
CA HIS A 144 -9.41 -14.60 -1.82
C HIS A 144 -9.73 -15.25 -0.47
N THR A 145 -8.80 -15.11 0.49
CA THR A 145 -8.99 -15.50 1.88
C THR A 145 -8.48 -14.39 2.80
N PRO A 146 -9.05 -14.24 4.01
CA PRO A 146 -8.45 -13.37 5.03
C PRO A 146 -7.02 -13.81 5.34
N PRO A 147 -6.10 -12.88 5.61
CA PRO A 147 -4.79 -13.24 6.18
C PRO A 147 -5.02 -13.93 7.53
N MET A 148 -4.59 -15.18 7.67
CA MET A 148 -4.67 -15.87 8.96
C MET A 148 -3.75 -15.16 9.96
N GLN A 149 -4.34 -14.57 11.00
CA GLN A 149 -3.58 -14.25 12.20
C GLN A 149 -3.23 -15.59 12.86
N MET A 150 -1.95 -15.89 13.05
CA MET A 150 -1.58 -16.95 13.99
C MET A 150 -1.97 -16.42 15.37
N GLU A 151 -3.08 -16.91 15.90
CA GLU A 151 -3.45 -16.64 17.29
C GLU A 151 -2.27 -17.06 18.17
N THR A 152 -1.69 -16.08 18.87
CA THR A 152 -0.75 -16.38 19.94
C THR A 152 -1.57 -17.10 21.02
N SER A 153 -1.39 -18.41 21.11
CA SER A 153 -1.90 -19.18 22.25
C SER A 153 -1.32 -18.53 23.51
N SER A 154 -2.20 -17.96 24.33
CA SER A 154 -1.88 -17.45 25.66
C SER A 154 -1.44 -18.58 26.59
#